data_AF-A0AAV0JY49-F1
#
_entry.id   AF-A0AAV0JY49-F1
#
_cell.length_a   1.000
_cell.length_b   1.000
_cell.length_c   1.000
_cell.angle_alpha   90.00
_cell.angle_beta   90.00
_cell.angle_gamma   90.00
#
_symmetry.space_group_name_H-M   'P 1'
#
loop_
_entity.id
_entity.type
_entity.pdbx_description
1 polymer ?
#
loop_
_entity_poly.entity_id
_entity_poly.type
_entity_poly.pdbx_seq_one_letter_code
_entity_poly.pdbx_strand_id
1 'polypeptide(L)'
;MAGKVAQPLVPPATGLTVGEESTLSASLVNSFRVIAVVDRLALHLQPGRENNSSEFFGLCLSLARGIDYAVANNELPSKVQDLPLLLKQVCRRKNDPLLEAAIMVLMISVKNACKVGWFSDRETQELISLSSEIGNSFRSFGDTLDASGSPHSTVSTVLSRYYPKMKMGDILVSLEVKPGFGAYVQDFHISKKSNHSPHEKIRLFVAQTDGMDTSACIISPQQVNFLLNGKGVDRRTNIQLDTGPQLPTNVTGMLKYGTNLLQAVGTFHGNYVIIVAFMSTVQLPDPPVLLDYVQSSSTLSDPDSDIIEGPSRISLNCPISFSRIKTPIKGSSCKHLQVSALDSAAFP
;
A
#
# COMPACT_ATOMS: atom_id res chain seq x y z
N MET A 1 64.99 -3.64 -49.18
CA MET A 1 63.94 -2.70 -48.69
C MET A 1 63.47 -3.19 -47.33
N ALA A 2 63.20 -2.24 -46.43
CA ALA A 2 62.82 -2.37 -45.01
C ALA A 2 63.92 -2.86 -44.05
N GLY A 3 64.69 -1.89 -43.54
CA GLY A 3 65.68 -2.08 -42.48
C GLY A 3 65.05 -2.11 -41.09
N LYS A 4 65.49 -3.08 -40.28
CA LYS A 4 65.38 -3.08 -38.81
C LYS A 4 66.44 -2.13 -38.24
N VAL A 5 66.06 -1.28 -37.29
CA VAL A 5 67.01 -0.57 -36.43
C VAL A 5 66.61 -0.78 -34.97
N ALA A 6 67.64 -1.04 -34.17
CA ALA A 6 67.62 -1.44 -32.77
C ALA A 6 67.29 -0.27 -31.81
N GLN A 7 66.84 -0.63 -30.60
CA GLN A 7 66.80 0.25 -29.43
C GLN A 7 68.20 0.56 -28.88
N PRO A 8 68.33 1.67 -28.13
CA PRO A 8 68.91 1.57 -26.78
C PRO A 8 68.16 2.37 -25.67
N LEU A 9 68.38 1.91 -24.43
CA LEU A 9 67.84 2.29 -23.10
C LEU A 9 68.10 3.75 -22.64
N VAL A 10 67.32 4.32 -21.68
CA VAL A 10 67.58 4.51 -20.20
C VAL A 10 66.27 5.05 -19.48
N PRO A 11 66.14 5.27 -18.13
CA PRO A 11 65.05 4.72 -17.27
C PRO A 11 64.28 5.80 -16.43
N PRO A 12 63.72 5.52 -15.22
CA PRO A 12 62.29 5.58 -14.89
C PRO A 12 61.84 6.83 -14.09
N ALA A 13 60.54 7.18 -14.13
CA ALA A 13 59.90 7.99 -13.08
C ALA A 13 58.36 7.86 -13.10
N THR A 14 57.83 7.23 -12.04
CA THR A 14 56.58 7.58 -11.35
C THR A 14 55.45 8.20 -12.18
N GLY A 15 54.54 7.35 -12.67
CA GLY A 15 53.21 7.76 -13.10
C GLY A 15 52.18 7.34 -12.06
N LEU A 16 51.62 8.31 -11.33
CA LEU A 16 50.41 8.15 -10.52
C LEU A 16 49.36 7.42 -11.36
N THR A 17 48.94 6.22 -10.92
CA THR A 17 47.68 5.64 -11.36
C THR A 17 46.56 6.51 -10.78
N VAL A 18 45.93 7.25 -11.68
CA VAL A 18 44.74 8.07 -11.49
C VAL A 18 43.70 7.27 -10.69
N GLY A 19 43.28 7.88 -9.58
CA GLY A 19 42.42 7.28 -8.59
C GLY A 19 41.01 6.95 -9.10
N GLU A 20 40.40 6.04 -8.35
CA GLU A 20 38.97 5.80 -8.29
C GLU A 20 38.21 7.13 -8.37
N GLU A 21 37.38 7.30 -9.40
CA GLU A 21 36.32 8.29 -9.40
C GLU A 21 35.44 8.01 -8.17
N SER A 22 35.60 8.85 -7.14
CA SER A 22 34.80 8.81 -5.93
C SER A 22 33.35 9.11 -6.29
N THR A 23 32.57 8.09 -6.63
CA THR A 23 31.12 8.24 -6.76
C THR A 23 30.59 8.67 -5.39
N LEU A 24 30.26 9.95 -5.26
CA LEU A 24 29.66 10.52 -4.05
C LEU A 24 28.47 9.64 -3.63
N SER A 25 28.45 9.21 -2.37
CA SER A 25 27.37 8.35 -1.89
C SER A 25 26.02 9.07 -2.00
N ALA A 26 24.97 8.32 -2.34
CA ALA A 26 23.62 8.90 -2.47
C ALA A 26 23.14 9.60 -1.18
N SER A 27 23.61 9.13 -0.01
CA SER A 27 23.39 9.78 1.29
C SER A 27 24.06 11.15 1.37
N LEU A 28 25.33 11.27 0.98
CA LEU A 28 26.04 12.56 0.96
C LEU A 28 25.34 13.55 0.03
N VAL A 29 24.98 13.11 -1.19
CA VAL A 29 24.25 13.95 -2.16
C VAL A 29 22.91 14.42 -1.58
N ASN A 30 22.17 13.54 -0.90
CA ASN A 30 20.92 13.92 -0.25
C ASN A 30 21.14 14.94 0.88
N SER A 31 22.16 14.74 1.70
CA SER A 31 22.52 15.66 2.79
C SER A 31 22.81 17.07 2.26
N PHE A 32 23.67 17.19 1.23
CA PHE A 32 23.95 18.47 0.59
C PHE A 32 22.70 19.14 0.00
N ARG A 33 21.83 18.34 -0.63
CA ARG A 33 20.55 18.84 -1.17
C ARG A 33 19.65 19.39 -0.06
N VAL A 34 19.48 18.66 1.05
CA VAL A 34 18.65 19.10 2.17
C VAL A 34 19.17 20.42 2.74
N ILE A 35 20.49 20.53 2.96
CA ILE A 35 21.12 21.75 3.46
C ILE A 35 20.87 22.92 2.52
N ALA A 36 21.15 22.76 1.23
CA ALA A 36 20.98 23.81 0.23
C ALA A 36 19.52 24.27 0.10
N VAL A 37 18.57 23.35 0.17
CA VAL A 37 17.13 23.67 0.13
C VAL A 37 16.68 24.38 1.40
N VAL A 38 17.13 23.93 2.57
CA VAL A 38 16.85 24.59 3.87
C VAL A 38 17.33 26.04 3.86
N ASP A 39 18.57 26.28 3.45
CA ASP A 39 19.15 27.63 3.42
C ASP A 39 18.40 28.53 2.43
N ARG A 40 18.07 28.00 1.25
CA ARG A 40 17.33 28.75 0.24
C ARG A 40 15.90 29.06 0.69
N LEU A 41 15.24 28.13 1.37
CA LEU A 41 13.90 28.33 1.94
C LEU A 41 13.92 29.38 3.06
N ALA A 42 14.95 29.38 3.91
CA ALA A 42 15.14 30.40 4.95
C ALA A 42 15.28 31.81 4.34
N LEU A 43 16.00 31.95 3.22
CA LEU A 43 16.11 33.22 2.50
C LEU A 43 14.80 33.72 1.89
N HIS A 44 13.82 32.84 1.62
CA HIS A 44 12.48 33.23 1.15
C HIS A 44 11.57 33.70 2.27
N LEU A 45 11.91 33.39 3.52
CA LEU A 45 11.13 33.75 4.70
C LEU A 45 11.57 35.06 5.35
N GLN A 46 12.64 35.69 4.83
CA GLN A 46 13.13 36.98 5.31
C GLN A 46 12.19 38.14 4.92
N PRO A 47 12.00 39.15 5.81
CA PRO A 47 11.18 40.31 5.51
C PRO A 47 11.73 41.11 4.32
N GLY A 48 10.85 41.55 3.41
CA GLY A 48 11.19 42.50 2.34
C GLY A 48 11.68 41.90 1.01
N ARG A 49 11.64 40.57 0.83
CA ARG A 49 11.99 39.92 -0.44
C ARG A 49 10.75 39.67 -1.31
N GLU A 50 10.93 39.78 -2.64
CA GLU A 50 9.89 39.40 -3.60
C GLU A 50 9.50 37.93 -3.43
N ASN A 51 8.20 37.69 -3.35
CA ASN A 51 7.64 36.37 -3.10
C ASN A 51 7.56 35.56 -4.40
N ASN A 52 8.58 34.74 -4.67
CA ASN A 52 8.51 33.78 -5.77
C ASN A 52 7.80 32.49 -5.33
N SER A 53 6.46 32.49 -5.38
CA SER A 53 5.64 31.34 -4.95
C SER A 53 5.99 30.04 -5.70
N SER A 54 6.39 30.11 -6.98
CA SER A 54 6.77 28.92 -7.76
C SER A 54 8.07 28.29 -7.24
N GLU A 55 9.06 29.12 -6.92
CA GLU A 55 10.31 28.64 -6.34
C GLU A 55 10.09 28.08 -4.93
N PHE A 56 9.31 28.77 -4.10
CA PHE A 56 8.96 28.29 -2.75
C PHE A 56 8.27 26.93 -2.80
N PHE A 57 7.29 26.78 -3.71
CA PHE A 57 6.62 25.51 -3.97
C PHE A 57 7.61 24.41 -4.32
N GLY A 58 8.53 24.67 -5.27
CA GLY A 58 9.58 23.72 -5.67
C GLY A 58 10.53 23.35 -4.52
N LEU A 59 10.86 24.29 -3.64
CA LEU A 59 11.70 24.06 -2.47
C LEU A 59 11.00 23.19 -1.42
N CYS A 60 9.71 23.43 -1.14
CA CYS A 60 8.92 22.56 -0.25
C CYS A 60 8.89 21.11 -0.74
N LEU A 61 8.65 20.89 -2.04
CA LEU A 61 8.66 19.55 -2.63
C LEU A 61 10.06 18.91 -2.61
N SER A 62 11.11 19.70 -2.82
CA SER A 62 12.49 19.23 -2.80
C SER A 62 12.92 18.82 -1.39
N LEU A 63 12.53 19.61 -0.37
CA LEU A 63 12.79 19.31 1.03
C LEU A 63 12.03 18.06 1.47
N ALA A 64 10.75 17.95 1.11
CA ALA A 64 9.91 16.78 1.36
C ALA A 64 10.59 15.49 0.86
N ARG A 65 11.06 15.48 -0.40
CA ARG A 65 11.81 14.35 -0.99
C ARG A 65 13.13 14.06 -0.26
N GLY A 66 13.82 15.08 0.22
CA GLY A 66 15.06 14.94 0.98
C GLY A 66 14.84 14.29 2.34
N ILE A 67 13.78 14.70 3.03
CA ILE A 67 13.34 14.10 4.30
C ILE A 67 12.91 12.66 4.06
N ASP A 68 12.02 12.40 3.09
CA ASP A 68 11.56 11.05 2.75
C ASP A 68 12.72 10.08 2.51
N TYR A 69 13.74 10.52 1.75
CA TYR A 69 14.95 9.72 1.52
C TYR A 69 15.69 9.44 2.82
N ALA A 70 15.94 10.45 3.64
CA ALA A 70 16.68 10.28 4.88
C ALA A 70 15.94 9.36 5.86
N VAL A 71 14.63 9.56 6.04
CA VAL A 71 13.78 8.70 6.88
C VAL A 71 13.79 7.25 6.35
N ALA A 72 13.65 7.03 5.05
CA ALA A 72 13.68 5.69 4.45
C ALA A 72 15.00 4.93 4.70
N ASN A 73 16.11 5.66 4.79
CA ASN A 73 17.44 5.10 5.06
C ASN A 73 17.82 5.13 6.55
N ASN A 74 16.96 5.66 7.43
CA ASN A 74 17.24 5.90 8.85
C ASN A 74 18.46 6.82 9.07
N GLU A 75 18.59 7.84 8.23
CA GLU A 75 19.64 8.86 8.29
C GLU A 75 19.10 10.12 8.97
N LEU A 76 19.94 10.77 9.78
CA LEU A 76 19.62 12.05 10.41
C LEU A 76 20.39 13.18 9.70
N PRO A 77 19.72 14.12 9.03
CA PRO A 77 20.39 15.27 8.42
C PRO A 77 21.14 16.13 9.44
N SER A 78 22.24 16.76 9.03
CA SER A 78 23.08 17.58 9.92
C SER A 78 22.41 18.85 10.45
N LYS A 79 21.40 19.39 9.74
CA LYS A 79 20.62 20.58 10.12
C LYS A 79 19.27 20.26 10.77
N VAL A 80 19.07 19.06 11.33
CA VAL A 80 17.77 18.67 11.93
C VAL A 80 17.33 19.63 13.04
N GLN A 81 18.26 20.22 13.80
CA GLN A 81 17.90 21.16 14.87
C GLN A 81 17.31 22.48 14.36
N ASP A 82 17.63 22.89 13.13
CA ASP A 82 17.12 24.13 12.54
C ASP A 82 15.75 23.93 11.87
N LEU A 83 15.41 22.68 11.52
CA LEU A 83 14.19 22.34 10.79
C LEU A 83 12.90 22.78 11.53
N PRO A 84 12.70 22.53 12.84
CA PRO A 84 11.46 22.86 13.51
C PRO A 84 11.10 24.36 13.42
N LEU A 85 12.08 25.23 13.62
CA LEU A 85 11.88 26.68 13.52
C LEU A 85 11.54 27.11 12.09
N LEU A 86 12.28 26.59 11.11
CA LEU A 86 12.03 26.86 9.69
C LEU A 86 10.62 26.38 9.28
N LEU A 87 10.24 25.16 9.64
CA LEU A 87 8.96 24.56 9.29
C LEU A 87 7.77 25.35 9.86
N LYS A 88 7.89 25.86 11.08
CA LYS A 88 6.88 26.77 11.66
C LYS A 88 6.73 28.04 10.82
N GLN A 89 7.82 28.63 10.35
CA GLN A 89 7.78 29.81 9.49
C GLN A 89 7.18 29.50 8.11
N VAL A 90 7.54 28.37 7.51
CA VAL A 90 6.97 27.87 6.25
C VAL A 90 5.45 27.74 6.36
N CYS A 91 4.96 27.14 7.44
CA CYS A 91 3.53 26.93 7.65
C CYS A 91 2.74 28.21 7.87
N ARG A 92 3.37 29.34 8.22
CA ARG A 92 2.68 30.65 8.24
C ARG A 92 2.23 31.11 6.86
N ARG A 93 2.79 30.54 5.78
CA ARG A 93 2.41 30.82 4.39
C ARG A 93 1.22 30.00 3.90
N LYS A 94 0.59 29.20 4.76
CA LYS A 94 -0.56 28.34 4.41
C LYS A 94 -1.78 29.06 3.86
N ASN A 95 -1.89 30.38 4.06
CA ASN A 95 -3.01 31.17 3.55
C ASN A 95 -2.97 31.40 2.03
N ASP A 96 -1.85 31.07 1.36
CA ASP A 96 -1.76 31.04 -0.11
C ASP A 96 -2.18 29.63 -0.61
N PRO A 97 -3.32 29.49 -1.31
CA PRO A 97 -3.84 28.19 -1.74
C PRO A 97 -2.87 27.38 -2.60
N LEU A 98 -2.03 28.04 -3.40
CA LEU A 98 -1.04 27.37 -4.24
C LEU A 98 0.08 26.75 -3.39
N LEU A 99 0.48 27.47 -2.33
CA LEU A 99 1.54 27.02 -1.43
C LEU A 99 1.03 26.01 -0.40
N GLU A 100 -0.24 26.09 -0.02
CA GLU A 100 -0.87 25.22 0.96
C GLU A 100 -0.67 23.73 0.61
N ALA A 101 -0.87 23.36 -0.66
CA ALA A 101 -0.65 22.01 -1.13
C ALA A 101 0.82 21.54 -0.98
N ALA A 102 1.79 22.38 -1.34
CA ALA A 102 3.21 22.03 -1.20
C ALA A 102 3.66 21.99 0.27
N ILE A 103 3.13 22.88 1.11
CA ILE A 103 3.36 22.86 2.55
C ILE A 103 2.78 21.56 3.13
N MET A 104 1.59 21.14 2.71
CA MET A 104 0.99 19.89 3.20
C MET A 104 1.84 18.67 2.82
N VAL A 105 2.36 18.60 1.59
CA VAL A 105 3.29 17.53 1.16
C VAL A 105 4.56 17.51 2.03
N LEU A 106 5.12 18.69 2.33
CA LEU A 106 6.25 18.80 3.24
C LEU A 106 5.90 18.32 4.65
N MET A 107 4.76 18.76 5.20
CA MET A 107 4.32 18.39 6.54
C MET A 107 4.01 16.89 6.69
N ILE A 108 3.52 16.22 5.64
CA ILE A 108 3.38 14.76 5.59
C ILE A 108 4.75 14.07 5.79
N SER A 109 5.80 14.60 5.13
CA SER A 109 7.16 14.06 5.25
C SER A 109 7.73 14.32 6.65
N VAL A 110 7.51 15.52 7.19
CA VAL A 110 7.90 15.91 8.56
C VAL A 110 7.20 15.05 9.62
N LYS A 111 5.90 14.78 9.47
CA LYS A 111 5.14 13.92 10.39
C LYS A 111 5.76 12.52 10.50
N ASN A 112 6.26 11.97 9.40
CA ASN A 112 6.98 10.70 9.44
C ASN A 112 8.37 10.82 10.08
N ALA A 113 9.10 11.92 9.86
CA ALA A 113 10.32 12.20 10.61
C ALA A 113 10.08 12.29 12.13
N CYS A 114 8.96 12.92 12.55
CA CYS A 114 8.54 12.94 13.95
C CYS A 114 8.32 11.52 14.50
N LYS A 115 7.60 10.65 13.77
CA LYS A 115 7.35 9.25 14.19
C LYS A 115 8.63 8.43 14.34
N VAL A 116 9.68 8.75 13.57
CA VAL A 116 10.99 8.07 13.65
C VAL A 116 11.89 8.70 14.72
N GLY A 117 11.43 9.75 15.42
CA GLY A 117 12.14 10.34 16.56
C GLY A 117 13.23 11.35 16.18
N TRP A 118 13.08 12.08 15.07
CA TRP A 118 14.04 13.11 14.68
C TRP A 118 14.07 14.33 15.61
N PHE A 119 12.94 14.65 16.25
CA PHE A 119 12.76 15.87 17.04
C PHE A 119 12.42 15.52 18.48
N SER A 120 12.60 16.49 19.39
CA SER A 120 12.15 16.34 20.78
C SER A 120 10.64 16.14 20.87
N ASP A 121 10.15 15.56 21.98
CA ASP A 121 8.71 15.33 22.17
C ASP A 121 7.88 16.61 22.01
N ARG A 122 8.38 17.72 22.55
CA ARG A 122 7.72 19.03 22.42
C ARG A 122 7.61 19.48 20.97
N GLU A 123 8.72 19.45 20.22
CA GLU A 123 8.73 19.84 18.80
C GLU A 123 7.85 18.92 17.96
N THR A 124 7.88 17.63 18.26
CA THR A 124 7.05 16.62 17.61
C THR A 124 5.57 16.94 17.77
N GLN A 125 5.11 17.24 18.99
CA GLN A 125 3.72 17.61 19.25
C GLN A 125 3.32 18.89 18.51
N GLU A 126 4.18 19.92 18.53
CA GLU A 126 3.93 21.19 17.84
C GLU A 126 3.86 21.00 16.31
N LEU A 127 4.76 20.22 15.71
CA LEU A 127 4.77 19.95 14.26
C LEU A 127 3.60 19.07 13.82
N ILE A 128 3.21 18.07 14.63
CA ILE A 128 2.02 17.25 14.36
C ILE A 128 0.74 18.09 14.44
N SER A 129 0.63 18.97 15.43
CA SER A 129 -0.50 19.90 15.55
C SER A 129 -0.61 20.80 14.32
N LEU A 130 0.51 21.38 13.89
CA LEU A 130 0.59 22.23 12.70
C LEU A 130 0.22 21.48 11.41
N SER A 131 0.72 20.25 11.26
CA SER A 131 0.34 19.38 10.14
C SER A 131 -1.15 19.06 10.14
N SER A 132 -1.75 18.89 11.31
CA SER A 132 -3.18 18.57 11.44
C SER A 132 -4.04 19.79 11.11
N GLU A 133 -3.61 20.98 11.55
CA GLU A 133 -4.27 22.24 11.24
C GLU A 133 -4.32 22.50 9.73
N ILE A 134 -3.20 22.32 9.02
CA ILE A 134 -3.13 22.47 7.56
C ILE A 134 -3.92 21.34 6.87
N GLY A 135 -3.82 20.11 7.37
CA GLY A 135 -4.53 18.97 6.82
C GLY A 135 -6.06 19.08 6.89
N ASN A 136 -6.59 19.79 7.89
CA ASN A 136 -8.03 20.00 8.04
C ASN A 136 -8.64 20.79 6.88
N SER A 137 -7.89 21.66 6.20
CA SER A 137 -8.35 22.33 4.97
C SER A 137 -8.65 21.36 3.82
N PHE A 138 -8.01 20.18 3.82
CA PHE A 138 -8.12 19.18 2.77
C PHE A 138 -9.10 18.04 3.09
N ARG A 139 -9.66 17.99 4.30
CA ARG A 139 -10.62 16.97 4.73
C ARG A 139 -12.04 17.51 4.67
N SER A 140 -13.01 16.67 4.32
CA SER A 140 -14.42 17.05 4.40
C SER A 140 -14.87 17.12 5.87
N PHE A 141 -15.78 18.05 6.17
CA PHE A 141 -16.41 18.22 7.48
C PHE A 141 -17.16 16.93 7.87
N GLY A 142 -16.66 16.19 8.88
CA GLY A 142 -17.32 14.99 9.43
C GLY A 142 -16.37 13.86 9.84
N ASP A 143 -15.12 13.88 9.36
CA ASP A 143 -14.18 12.77 9.56
C ASP A 143 -13.44 12.85 10.90
N THR A 144 -14.13 12.51 11.98
CA THR A 144 -13.43 12.07 13.20
C THR A 144 -12.94 10.66 12.94
N LEU A 145 -11.62 10.48 12.81
CA LEU A 145 -10.95 9.17 12.85
C LEU A 145 -11.11 8.61 14.27
N ASP A 146 -12.32 8.20 14.63
CA ASP A 146 -12.59 7.52 15.88
C ASP A 146 -11.94 6.15 15.83
N ALA A 147 -10.77 6.03 16.46
CA ALA A 147 -10.16 4.76 16.79
C ALA A 147 -10.96 4.09 17.92
N SER A 148 -12.16 3.59 17.61
CA SER A 148 -13.02 2.91 18.57
C SER A 148 -13.61 1.64 17.97
N GLY A 149 -12.71 0.74 17.61
CA GLY A 149 -12.93 -0.65 17.27
C GLY A 149 -11.55 -1.28 17.11
N SER A 150 -11.32 -2.51 17.58
CA SER A 150 -10.10 -3.20 17.19
C SER A 150 -10.34 -3.77 15.79
N PRO A 151 -9.79 -3.20 14.70
CA PRO A 151 -10.02 -3.73 13.34
C PRO A 151 -9.57 -5.19 13.21
N HIS A 152 -8.75 -5.64 14.16
CA HIS A 152 -8.18 -6.97 14.23
C HIS A 152 -9.20 -8.13 14.29
N SER A 153 -10.33 -7.98 15.01
CA SER A 153 -11.33 -9.06 15.13
C SER A 153 -12.15 -9.22 13.85
N THR A 154 -12.56 -8.11 13.25
CA THR A 154 -13.25 -8.02 11.97
C THR A 154 -12.40 -8.64 10.86
N VAL A 155 -11.14 -8.20 10.74
CA VAL A 155 -10.21 -8.66 9.72
C VAL A 155 -9.94 -10.17 9.86
N SER A 156 -9.73 -10.66 11.07
CA SER A 156 -9.52 -12.09 11.33
C SER A 156 -10.71 -12.93 10.85
N THR A 157 -11.93 -12.48 11.14
CA THR A 157 -13.16 -13.17 10.72
C THR A 157 -13.27 -13.20 9.20
N VAL A 158 -13.09 -12.06 8.52
CA VAL A 158 -13.15 -11.99 7.05
C VAL A 158 -12.07 -12.86 6.40
N LEU A 159 -10.83 -12.81 6.89
CA LEU A 159 -9.74 -13.65 6.37
C LEU A 159 -10.05 -15.14 6.54
N SER A 160 -10.47 -15.57 7.73
CA SER A 160 -10.78 -16.99 7.98
C SER A 160 -11.90 -17.52 7.09
N ARG A 161 -12.89 -16.68 6.78
CA ARG A 161 -14.09 -17.07 6.04
C ARG A 161 -13.90 -17.01 4.52
N TYR A 162 -13.31 -15.94 4.02
CA TYR A 162 -13.25 -15.65 2.57
C TYR A 162 -11.85 -15.81 1.98
N TYR A 163 -10.81 -15.74 2.80
CA TYR A 163 -9.42 -15.85 2.34
C TYR A 163 -8.61 -16.84 3.20
N PRO A 164 -9.05 -18.10 3.36
CA PRO A 164 -8.43 -19.06 4.29
C PRO A 164 -6.96 -19.36 3.97
N LYS A 165 -6.52 -19.06 2.75
CA LYS A 165 -5.14 -19.21 2.28
C LYS A 165 -4.29 -17.95 2.49
N MET A 166 -4.81 -16.90 3.10
CA MET A 166 -4.08 -15.64 3.31
C MET A 166 -3.84 -15.39 4.79
N LYS A 167 -2.64 -14.92 5.11
CA LYS A 167 -2.31 -14.42 6.44
C LYS A 167 -2.04 -12.92 6.39
N MET A 168 -2.59 -12.20 7.35
CA MET A 168 -2.22 -10.81 7.61
C MET A 168 -0.91 -10.80 8.39
N GLY A 169 0.07 -10.06 7.90
CA GLY A 169 1.28 -9.68 8.64
C GLY A 169 1.14 -8.27 9.19
N ASP A 170 2.25 -7.53 9.21
CA ASP A 170 2.28 -6.18 9.76
C ASP A 170 1.37 -5.22 8.97
N ILE A 171 0.51 -4.52 9.70
CA ILE A 171 -0.37 -3.48 9.15
C ILE A 171 0.43 -2.17 9.03
N LEU A 172 0.51 -1.65 7.80
CA LEU A 172 1.18 -0.40 7.51
C LEU A 172 0.26 0.80 7.74
N VAL A 173 -1.02 0.66 7.38
CA VAL A 173 -2.07 1.67 7.63
C VAL A 173 -3.43 1.00 7.69
N SER A 174 -4.30 1.52 8.56
CA SER A 174 -5.70 1.13 8.70
C SER A 174 -6.58 2.36 8.74
N LEU A 175 -7.75 2.27 8.11
CA LEU A 175 -8.81 3.26 8.11
C LEU A 175 -10.13 2.57 8.41
N GLU A 176 -10.88 3.12 9.34
CA GLU A 176 -12.28 2.78 9.59
C GLU A 176 -13.13 3.93 9.05
N VAL A 177 -14.06 3.60 8.17
CA VAL A 177 -14.86 4.58 7.42
C VAL A 177 -16.33 4.31 7.67
N LYS A 178 -17.07 5.36 8.06
CA LYS A 178 -18.52 5.32 8.25
C LYS A 178 -19.25 5.60 6.93
N PRO A 179 -20.54 5.23 6.80
CA PRO A 179 -21.34 5.56 5.63
C PRO A 179 -21.41 7.07 5.37
N GLY A 180 -21.41 7.46 4.11
CA GLY A 180 -21.45 8.86 3.66
C GLY A 180 -20.43 9.18 2.58
N PHE A 181 -20.47 10.41 2.08
CA PHE A 181 -19.38 10.92 1.23
C PHE A 181 -18.21 11.35 2.10
N GLY A 182 -17.01 10.85 1.80
CA GLY A 182 -15.80 11.17 2.56
C GLY A 182 -14.56 11.20 1.69
N ALA A 183 -13.54 11.93 2.16
CA ALA A 183 -12.24 12.05 1.53
C ALA A 183 -11.15 11.72 2.55
N TYR A 184 -10.88 10.43 2.71
CA TYR A 184 -9.93 9.93 3.70
C TYR A 184 -8.53 9.92 3.12
N VAL A 185 -7.60 10.56 3.83
CA VAL A 185 -6.18 10.64 3.45
C VAL A 185 -5.32 10.31 4.66
N GLN A 186 -4.48 9.29 4.51
CA GLN A 186 -3.60 8.80 5.57
C GLN A 186 -2.22 8.45 5.05
N ASP A 187 -1.19 9.05 5.66
CA ASP A 187 0.21 8.76 5.40
C ASP A 187 0.70 7.54 6.18
N PHE A 188 1.63 6.80 5.59
CA PHE A 188 2.33 5.69 6.25
C PHE A 188 3.76 5.56 5.74
N HIS A 189 4.59 4.87 6.52
CA HIS A 189 6.03 4.75 6.25
C HIS A 189 6.43 3.30 5.99
N ILE A 190 7.29 3.09 4.99
CA ILE A 190 7.92 1.79 4.70
C ILE A 190 9.44 1.94 4.82
N SER A 191 10.03 1.26 5.79
CA SER A 191 11.48 1.27 6.00
C SER A 191 12.18 0.32 5.04
N LYS A 192 13.45 0.59 4.69
CA LYS A 192 14.30 -0.36 3.96
C LYS A 192 14.81 -1.52 4.81
N LYS A 193 14.80 -1.36 6.14
CA LYS A 193 15.30 -2.37 7.10
C LYS A 193 14.26 -3.41 7.48
N SER A 194 13.03 -3.28 6.99
CA SER A 194 11.98 -4.19 7.37
C SER A 194 12.17 -5.53 6.66
N ASN A 195 12.50 -6.55 7.44
CA ASN A 195 12.81 -7.90 6.98
C ASN A 195 11.52 -8.61 6.56
N HIS A 196 10.99 -8.27 5.39
CA HIS A 196 9.86 -8.99 4.84
C HIS A 196 10.32 -10.18 4.03
N SER A 197 9.59 -11.28 4.14
CA SER A 197 9.83 -12.44 3.31
C SER A 197 9.58 -12.08 1.85
N PRO A 198 10.37 -12.57 0.87
CA PRO A 198 10.10 -12.33 -0.55
C PRO A 198 8.72 -12.83 -1.00
N HIS A 199 8.12 -13.75 -0.24
CA HIS A 199 6.77 -14.28 -0.44
C HIS A 199 5.65 -13.37 0.08
N GLU A 200 5.98 -12.40 0.95
CA GLU A 200 5.03 -11.39 1.41
C GLU A 200 4.90 -10.28 0.37
N LYS A 201 3.66 -9.95 0.04
CA LYS A 201 3.34 -8.80 -0.82
C LYS A 201 2.56 -7.80 0.00
N ILE A 202 2.78 -6.53 -0.26
CA ILE A 202 1.95 -5.48 0.32
C ILE A 202 0.65 -5.45 -0.47
N ARG A 203 -0.47 -5.59 0.23
CA ARG A 203 -1.80 -5.66 -0.37
C ARG A 203 -2.75 -4.65 0.26
N LEU A 204 -3.68 -4.16 -0.56
CA LEU A 204 -4.85 -3.39 -0.14
C LEU A 204 -5.98 -4.37 0.18
N PHE A 205 -6.40 -4.39 1.43
CA PHE A 205 -7.56 -5.11 1.94
C PHE A 205 -8.70 -4.12 2.17
N VAL A 206 -9.89 -4.43 1.68
CA VAL A 206 -11.10 -3.62 1.87
C VAL A 206 -12.22 -4.58 2.24
N ALA A 207 -12.88 -4.32 3.37
CA ALA A 207 -14.05 -5.08 3.76
C ALA A 207 -15.13 -4.18 4.35
N GLN A 208 -16.39 -4.47 4.01
CA GLN A 208 -17.56 -3.90 4.65
C GLN A 208 -17.88 -4.68 5.93
N THR A 209 -18.06 -3.96 7.02
CA THR A 209 -18.27 -4.54 8.36
C THR A 209 -19.73 -4.85 8.66
N ASP A 210 -20.68 -4.22 7.97
CA ASP A 210 -22.13 -4.41 8.18
C ASP A 210 -22.72 -5.68 7.52
N GLY A 211 -21.91 -6.51 6.87
CA GLY A 211 -22.39 -7.60 6.01
C GLY A 211 -21.53 -8.86 6.03
N MET A 212 -20.81 -9.11 7.13
CA MET A 212 -19.78 -10.15 7.26
C MET A 212 -20.28 -11.60 7.10
N ASP A 213 -21.60 -11.81 7.08
CA ASP A 213 -22.21 -13.12 6.83
C ASP A 213 -22.28 -13.51 5.36
N THR A 214 -22.15 -12.53 4.46
CA THR A 214 -22.27 -12.75 3.02
C THR A 214 -21.00 -12.29 2.31
N SER A 215 -20.75 -12.81 1.11
CA SER A 215 -19.62 -12.38 0.29
C SER A 215 -19.71 -10.90 -0.14
N ALA A 216 -20.83 -10.21 0.13
CA ALA A 216 -20.94 -8.77 -0.06
C ALA A 216 -19.91 -7.99 0.77
N CYS A 217 -19.48 -8.53 1.92
CA CYS A 217 -18.49 -7.86 2.76
C CYS A 217 -17.13 -7.66 2.10
N ILE A 218 -16.80 -8.36 1.03
CA ILE A 218 -15.52 -8.24 0.32
C ILE A 218 -15.67 -7.62 -1.08
N ILE A 219 -16.84 -7.05 -1.37
CA ILE A 219 -17.08 -6.25 -2.56
C ILE A 219 -16.52 -4.85 -2.31
N SER A 220 -15.77 -4.31 -3.28
CA SER A 220 -15.26 -2.94 -3.18
C SER A 220 -16.41 -1.92 -3.18
N PRO A 221 -16.35 -0.83 -2.40
CA PRO A 221 -17.36 0.22 -2.48
C PRO A 221 -17.38 0.83 -3.89
N GLN A 222 -18.57 0.81 -4.51
CA GLN A 222 -18.71 1.04 -5.96
C GLN A 222 -18.54 2.52 -6.37
N GLN A 223 -18.70 3.44 -5.43
CA GLN A 223 -18.59 4.90 -5.65
C GLN A 223 -17.35 5.49 -4.97
N VAL A 224 -16.32 4.68 -4.71
CA VAL A 224 -15.10 5.09 -4.03
C VAL A 224 -13.89 4.80 -4.88
N ASN A 225 -12.98 5.77 -4.93
CA ASN A 225 -11.68 5.65 -5.56
C ASN A 225 -10.61 5.43 -4.51
N PHE A 226 -9.88 4.33 -4.64
CA PHE A 226 -8.68 4.07 -3.86
C PHE A 226 -7.46 4.51 -4.66
N LEU A 227 -6.65 5.40 -4.08
CA LEU A 227 -5.40 5.85 -4.66
C LEU A 227 -4.24 5.61 -3.69
N LEU A 228 -3.10 5.23 -4.25
CA LEU A 228 -1.83 5.16 -3.57
C LEU A 228 -0.86 6.10 -4.25
N ASN A 229 -0.30 7.04 -3.48
CA ASN A 229 0.61 8.07 -3.99
C ASN A 229 0.03 8.82 -5.21
N GLY A 230 -1.28 9.12 -5.18
CA GLY A 230 -2.00 9.78 -6.26
C GLY A 230 -2.32 8.90 -7.48
N LYS A 231 -1.93 7.62 -7.49
CA LYS A 231 -2.24 6.67 -8.56
C LYS A 231 -3.42 5.78 -8.17
N GLY A 232 -4.42 5.66 -9.04
CA GLY A 232 -5.56 4.77 -8.84
C GLY A 232 -5.12 3.31 -8.70
N VAL A 233 -5.68 2.61 -7.72
CA VAL A 233 -5.43 1.18 -7.50
C VAL A 233 -6.25 0.38 -8.51
N ASP A 234 -5.61 -0.59 -9.16
CA ASP A 234 -6.25 -1.44 -10.18
C ASP A 234 -7.53 -2.09 -9.64
N ARG A 235 -8.60 -2.03 -10.44
CA ARG A 235 -9.95 -2.54 -10.13
C ARG A 235 -10.64 -1.93 -8.90
N ARG A 236 -10.07 -0.87 -8.33
CA ARG A 236 -10.52 -0.21 -7.10
C ARG A 236 -10.84 1.28 -7.35
N THR A 237 -11.23 1.63 -8.58
CA THR A 237 -11.64 2.98 -8.96
C THR A 237 -12.95 2.95 -9.72
N ASN A 238 -13.65 4.07 -9.80
CA ASN A 238 -14.92 4.22 -10.52
C ASN A 238 -14.81 4.02 -12.03
N ILE A 239 -13.61 4.06 -12.62
CA ILE A 239 -13.37 3.86 -14.05
C ILE A 239 -13.03 2.40 -14.36
N GLN A 240 -12.41 1.69 -13.41
CA GLN A 240 -12.06 0.28 -13.50
C GLN A 240 -12.55 -0.40 -12.24
N LEU A 241 -13.79 -0.90 -12.26
CA LEU A 241 -14.47 -1.43 -11.10
C LEU A 241 -14.82 -2.90 -11.33
N ASP A 242 -14.50 -3.73 -10.34
CA ASP A 242 -15.03 -5.07 -10.25
C ASP A 242 -16.26 -5.07 -9.33
N THR A 243 -17.36 -5.63 -9.81
CA THR A 243 -18.66 -5.62 -9.11
C THR A 243 -18.81 -6.80 -8.15
N GLY A 244 -17.92 -7.79 -8.24
CA GLY A 244 -17.96 -9.00 -7.44
C GLY A 244 -17.12 -8.93 -6.15
N PRO A 245 -17.12 -10.03 -5.37
CA PRO A 245 -16.16 -10.27 -4.31
C PRO A 245 -14.72 -10.19 -4.85
N GLN A 246 -13.85 -9.40 -4.22
CA GLN A 246 -12.49 -9.16 -4.73
C GLN A 246 -11.42 -9.67 -3.78
N LEU A 247 -10.33 -10.22 -4.30
CA LEU A 247 -9.14 -10.52 -3.52
C LEU A 247 -8.44 -9.23 -3.03
N PRO A 248 -7.66 -9.29 -1.93
CA PRO A 248 -6.78 -8.20 -1.54
C PRO A 248 -5.80 -7.88 -2.68
N THR A 249 -5.83 -6.64 -3.15
CA THR A 249 -5.11 -6.19 -4.36
C THR A 249 -3.63 -6.04 -4.05
N ASN A 250 -2.75 -6.64 -4.86
CA ASN A 250 -1.30 -6.44 -4.68
C ASN A 250 -0.90 -5.03 -5.12
N VAL A 251 -0.44 -4.22 -4.17
CA VAL A 251 -0.05 -2.82 -4.38
C VAL A 251 1.45 -2.60 -4.19
N THR A 252 2.24 -3.66 -4.02
CA THR A 252 3.69 -3.58 -3.78
C THR A 252 4.41 -2.69 -4.80
N GLY A 253 4.06 -2.81 -6.09
CA GLY A 253 4.67 -2.01 -7.16
C GLY A 253 4.24 -0.54 -7.21
N MET A 254 3.24 -0.14 -6.43
CA MET A 254 2.75 1.24 -6.34
C MET A 254 3.41 2.03 -5.20
N LEU A 255 4.12 1.33 -4.32
CA LEU A 255 4.68 1.87 -3.09
C LEU A 255 6.18 2.14 -3.25
N LYS A 256 6.67 3.10 -2.47
CA LYS A 256 8.10 3.43 -2.39
C LYS A 256 8.59 3.22 -0.96
N TYR A 257 9.89 2.99 -0.79
CA TYR A 257 10.50 3.14 0.53
C TYR A 257 10.40 4.61 0.98
N GLY A 258 10.13 4.83 2.25
CA GLY A 258 9.80 6.15 2.80
C GLY A 258 8.30 6.37 2.97
N THR A 259 7.88 7.62 2.85
CA THR A 259 6.49 8.05 3.02
C THR A 259 5.62 7.64 1.84
N ASN A 260 4.48 7.04 2.11
CA ASN A 260 3.43 6.74 1.15
C ASN A 260 2.11 7.34 1.62
N LEU A 261 1.19 7.54 0.68
CA LEU A 261 -0.12 8.11 0.94
C LEU A 261 -1.22 7.17 0.46
N LEU A 262 -2.12 6.80 1.36
CA LEU A 262 -3.39 6.15 1.04
C LEU A 262 -4.49 7.20 0.97
N GLN A 263 -5.28 7.16 -0.11
CA GLN A 263 -6.43 8.02 -0.32
C GLN A 263 -7.64 7.15 -0.65
N ALA A 264 -8.75 7.36 0.03
CA ALA A 264 -10.03 6.74 -0.25
C ALA A 264 -11.09 7.83 -0.34
N VAL A 265 -11.60 8.09 -1.54
CA VAL A 265 -12.46 9.25 -1.83
C VAL A 265 -13.72 8.80 -2.53
N GLY A 266 -14.88 9.16 -1.98
CA GLY A 266 -16.18 8.91 -2.60
C GLY A 266 -17.27 8.59 -1.60
N THR A 267 -18.32 7.92 -2.08
CA THR A 267 -19.52 7.61 -1.28
C THR A 267 -19.48 6.18 -0.75
N PHE A 268 -19.39 6.04 0.56
CA PHE A 268 -19.44 4.78 1.29
C PHE A 268 -20.88 4.46 1.69
N HIS A 269 -21.37 3.28 1.29
CA HIS A 269 -22.76 2.84 1.56
C HIS A 269 -22.88 1.99 2.84
N GLY A 270 -21.84 1.95 3.65
CA GLY A 270 -21.69 1.07 4.81
C GLY A 270 -20.45 1.45 5.61
N ASN A 271 -20.24 0.77 6.72
CA ASN A 271 -19.02 0.85 7.49
C ASN A 271 -17.94 -0.03 6.84
N TYR A 272 -16.78 0.53 6.53
CA TYR A 272 -15.67 -0.18 5.90
C TYR A 272 -14.41 -0.16 6.76
N VAL A 273 -13.66 -1.25 6.69
CA VAL A 273 -12.25 -1.31 7.13
C VAL A 273 -11.37 -1.39 5.88
N ILE A 274 -10.40 -0.49 5.79
CA ILE A 274 -9.46 -0.37 4.66
C ILE A 274 -8.06 -0.46 5.22
N ILE A 275 -7.28 -1.44 4.76
CA ILE A 275 -5.97 -1.76 5.32
C ILE A 275 -4.96 -1.91 4.19
N VAL A 276 -3.77 -1.35 4.37
CA VAL A 276 -2.59 -1.73 3.60
C VAL A 276 -1.64 -2.45 4.55
N ALA A 277 -1.30 -3.69 4.21
CA ALA A 277 -0.52 -4.56 5.09
C ALA A 277 0.33 -5.55 4.29
N PHE A 278 1.32 -6.13 4.95
CA PHE A 278 1.99 -7.31 4.43
C PHE A 278 1.03 -8.49 4.49
N MET A 279 0.89 -9.21 3.37
CA MET A 279 0.07 -10.40 3.29
C MET A 279 0.82 -11.49 2.53
N SER A 280 0.77 -12.70 3.10
CA SER A 280 1.33 -13.89 2.48
C SER A 280 0.21 -14.87 2.11
N THR A 281 0.46 -15.64 1.06
CA THR A 281 -0.38 -16.79 0.72
C THR A 281 0.25 -18.03 1.34
N VAL A 282 -0.50 -18.72 2.19
CA VAL A 282 -0.10 -19.97 2.83
C VAL A 282 -0.48 -21.11 1.89
N GLN A 283 0.47 -22.01 1.64
CA GLN A 283 0.14 -23.28 0.99
C GLN A 283 -0.72 -24.08 1.97
N LEU A 284 -1.84 -24.61 1.49
CA LEU A 284 -2.70 -25.46 2.30
C LEU A 284 -1.83 -26.64 2.82
N PRO A 285 -1.94 -27.03 4.11
CA PRO A 285 -1.50 -28.34 4.53
C PRO A 285 -2.15 -29.42 3.65
N ASP A 286 -1.62 -30.64 3.70
CA ASP A 286 -2.12 -31.80 2.95
C ASP A 286 -3.65 -31.80 2.83
N PRO A 287 -4.19 -32.17 1.64
CA PRO A 287 -5.61 -32.08 1.36
C PRO A 287 -6.40 -32.70 2.52
N PRO A 288 -7.44 -32.01 3.03
CA PRO A 288 -8.23 -32.55 4.11
C PRO A 288 -8.70 -33.95 3.73
N VAL A 289 -8.66 -34.88 4.70
CA VAL A 289 -9.12 -36.26 4.51
C VAL A 289 -10.51 -36.18 3.89
N LEU A 290 -10.60 -36.54 2.61
CA LEU A 290 -11.85 -36.52 1.89
C LEU A 290 -12.76 -37.54 2.56
N LEU A 291 -13.92 -37.08 3.02
CA LEU A 291 -14.94 -38.00 3.50
C LEU A 291 -15.44 -38.80 2.30
N ASP A 292 -15.71 -40.09 2.53
CA ASP A 292 -16.33 -40.93 1.52
C ASP A 292 -17.64 -40.30 1.04
N TYR A 293 -17.91 -40.45 -0.25
CA TYR A 293 -19.13 -39.97 -0.85
C TYR A 293 -20.33 -40.63 -0.15
N VAL A 294 -21.03 -39.85 0.69
CA VAL A 294 -22.33 -40.27 1.21
C VAL A 294 -23.31 -40.13 0.06
N GLN A 295 -23.73 -41.28 -0.48
CA GLN A 295 -24.80 -41.32 -1.46
C GLN A 295 -26.02 -40.65 -0.83
N SER A 296 -26.42 -39.50 -1.39
CA SER A 296 -27.69 -38.88 -1.06
C SER A 296 -28.74 -39.95 -1.24
N SER A 297 -29.36 -40.35 -0.12
CA SER A 297 -30.41 -41.36 -0.09
C SER A 297 -31.30 -41.09 -1.29
N SER A 298 -31.36 -42.06 -2.21
CA SER A 298 -32.41 -42.12 -3.22
C SER A 298 -33.66 -41.65 -2.53
N THR A 299 -34.25 -40.56 -3.02
CA THR A 299 -35.57 -40.10 -2.58
C THR A 299 -36.39 -41.35 -2.32
N LEU A 300 -36.87 -41.51 -1.07
CA LEU A 300 -37.97 -42.43 -0.78
C LEU A 300 -38.92 -42.26 -1.95
N SER A 301 -39.01 -43.30 -2.79
CA SER A 301 -39.73 -43.23 -4.05
C SER A 301 -41.10 -42.72 -3.70
N ASP A 302 -41.41 -41.49 -4.10
CA ASP A 302 -42.76 -40.97 -3.96
C ASP A 302 -43.63 -41.94 -4.75
N PRO A 303 -44.60 -42.64 -4.12
CA PRO A 303 -45.37 -43.68 -4.79
C PRO A 303 -46.17 -43.15 -6.01
N ASP A 304 -46.26 -41.84 -6.19
CA ASP A 304 -46.90 -41.17 -7.34
C ASP A 304 -45.92 -40.67 -8.43
N SER A 305 -44.61 -40.97 -8.34
CA SER A 305 -43.65 -40.60 -9.39
C SER A 305 -43.59 -41.65 -10.50
N ASP A 306 -44.50 -41.59 -11.48
CA ASP A 306 -44.49 -42.37 -12.74
C ASP A 306 -43.32 -42.00 -13.70
N ILE A 307 -42.22 -41.47 -13.17
CA ILE A 307 -41.06 -41.03 -13.95
C ILE A 307 -40.07 -42.20 -14.04
N ILE A 308 -40.06 -42.88 -15.19
CA ILE A 308 -39.01 -43.84 -15.53
C ILE A 308 -37.73 -43.04 -15.86
N GLU A 309 -36.81 -42.94 -14.91
CA GLU A 309 -35.52 -42.27 -15.10
C GLU A 309 -34.69 -43.02 -16.15
N GLY A 310 -34.52 -42.42 -17.32
CA GLY A 310 -33.69 -42.96 -18.41
C GLY A 310 -32.18 -42.86 -18.12
N PRO A 311 -31.32 -43.45 -18.97
CA PRO A 311 -29.88 -43.45 -18.75
C PRO A 311 -29.30 -42.02 -18.72
N SER A 312 -28.73 -41.64 -17.57
CA SER A 312 -28.09 -40.34 -17.35
C SER A 312 -26.60 -40.37 -17.74
N ARG A 313 -26.12 -39.29 -18.39
CA ARG A 313 -24.72 -39.11 -18.78
C ARG A 313 -24.08 -38.05 -17.88
N ILE A 314 -22.95 -38.39 -17.26
CA ILE A 314 -22.16 -37.47 -16.44
C ILE A 314 -20.80 -37.17 -17.10
N SER A 315 -20.36 -35.91 -17.03
CA SER A 315 -19.06 -35.50 -17.54
C SER A 315 -17.95 -35.86 -16.55
N LEU A 316 -16.90 -36.52 -17.05
CA LEU A 316 -15.65 -36.76 -16.31
C LEU A 316 -14.66 -35.59 -16.41
N ASN A 317 -15.05 -34.51 -17.09
CA ASN A 317 -14.26 -33.29 -17.18
C ASN A 317 -14.79 -32.26 -16.19
N CYS A 318 -13.87 -31.55 -15.55
CA CYS A 318 -14.19 -30.50 -14.59
C CYS A 318 -14.88 -29.35 -15.34
N PRO A 319 -16.00 -28.82 -14.83
CA PRO A 319 -16.67 -27.68 -15.45
C PRO A 319 -15.85 -26.37 -15.39
N ILE A 320 -14.83 -26.31 -14.52
CA ILE A 320 -13.98 -25.12 -14.33
C ILE A 320 -12.77 -25.16 -15.26
N SER A 321 -12.00 -26.24 -15.23
CA SER A 321 -10.76 -26.36 -16.02
C SER A 321 -10.94 -27.05 -17.36
N PHE A 322 -12.13 -27.57 -17.66
CA PHE A 322 -12.45 -28.38 -18.85
C PHE A 322 -11.54 -29.60 -19.05
N SER A 323 -10.80 -29.98 -18.01
CA SER A 323 -9.83 -31.08 -18.03
C SER A 323 -10.35 -32.29 -17.25
N ARG A 324 -9.78 -33.47 -17.50
CA ARG A 324 -10.19 -34.70 -16.83
C ARG A 324 -10.00 -34.58 -15.32
N ILE A 325 -11.07 -34.86 -14.56
CA ILE A 325 -11.07 -34.77 -13.09
C ILE A 325 -10.16 -35.86 -12.51
N LYS A 326 -9.22 -35.47 -11.65
CA LYS A 326 -8.38 -36.38 -10.85
C LYS A 326 -8.99 -36.63 -9.47
N THR A 327 -9.38 -35.55 -8.79
CA THR A 327 -9.94 -35.59 -7.44
C THR A 327 -11.35 -34.98 -7.48
N PRO A 328 -12.41 -35.80 -7.59
CA PRO A 328 -13.79 -35.33 -7.69
C PRO A 328 -14.30 -34.81 -6.35
N ILE A 329 -14.79 -33.57 -6.33
CA ILE A 329 -15.38 -32.95 -5.14
C ILE A 329 -16.69 -32.24 -5.46
N LYS A 330 -17.55 -32.13 -4.45
CA LYS A 330 -18.72 -31.23 -4.42
C LYS A 330 -19.02 -30.83 -2.97
N GLY A 331 -19.80 -29.77 -2.76
CA GLY A 331 -20.28 -29.42 -1.43
C GLY A 331 -21.20 -30.51 -0.88
N SER A 332 -21.19 -30.74 0.43
CA SER A 332 -22.05 -31.74 1.08
C SER A 332 -23.55 -31.45 0.88
N SER A 333 -23.92 -30.19 0.67
CA SER A 333 -25.29 -29.75 0.37
C SER A 333 -25.66 -29.80 -1.12
N CYS A 334 -24.72 -30.14 -2.02
CA CYS A 334 -24.98 -30.21 -3.46
C CYS A 334 -25.88 -31.40 -3.81
N LYS A 335 -27.11 -31.12 -4.25
CA LYS A 335 -28.11 -32.12 -4.67
C LYS A 335 -27.97 -32.61 -6.12
N HIS A 336 -26.84 -32.33 -6.78
CA HIS A 336 -26.57 -32.78 -8.15
C HIS A 336 -25.45 -33.83 -8.20
N LEU A 337 -25.41 -34.59 -9.30
CA LEU A 337 -24.40 -35.63 -9.53
C LEU A 337 -23.06 -35.07 -10.07
N GLN A 338 -23.08 -33.97 -10.82
CA GLN A 338 -21.87 -33.36 -11.40
C GLN A 338 -20.87 -32.93 -10.31
N VAL A 339 -19.57 -33.15 -10.54
CA VAL A 339 -18.47 -32.82 -9.61
C VAL A 339 -17.42 -31.94 -10.30
N SER A 340 -16.58 -31.29 -9.49
CA SER A 340 -15.45 -30.46 -9.93
C SER A 340 -14.11 -31.04 -9.43
N ALA A 341 -13.00 -30.64 -10.05
CA ALA A 341 -11.67 -31.01 -9.59
C ALA A 341 -11.25 -30.14 -8.40
N LEU A 342 -10.74 -30.77 -7.33
CA LEU A 342 -10.26 -30.08 -6.12
C LEU A 342 -9.25 -28.96 -6.45
N ASP A 343 -8.26 -29.26 -7.29
CA ASP A 343 -7.21 -28.31 -7.67
C ASP A 343 -7.75 -27.09 -8.43
N SER A 344 -8.85 -27.26 -9.16
CA SER A 344 -9.51 -26.18 -9.92
C SER A 344 -10.48 -25.38 -9.05
N ALA A 345 -11.07 -25.99 -8.02
CA ALA A 345 -11.96 -25.30 -7.08
C ALA A 345 -11.20 -24.48 -6.02
N ALA A 346 -9.90 -24.73 -5.86
CA ALA A 346 -9.05 -24.07 -4.86
C ALA A 346 -8.64 -22.63 -5.24
N PHE A 347 -9.07 -22.14 -6.40
CA PHE A 347 -8.84 -20.79 -6.91
C PHE A 347 -10.19 -20.10 -7.19
N PRO A 348 -10.62 -19.17 -6.34
CA PRO A 348 -11.19 -17.90 -6.77
C PRO A 348 -10.09 -16.87 -7.04
#